data_AF-A0A1V5IIC9-F1
#
_entry.id   AF-A0A1V5IIC9-F1
#
_cell.length_a   1.000
_cell.length_b   1.000
_cell.length_c   1.000
_cell.angle_alpha   90.00
_cell.angle_beta   90.00
_cell.angle_gamma   90.00
#
_symmetry.space_group_name_H-M   'P 1'
#
loop_
_entity.id
_entity.type
_entity.pdbx_description
1 polymer ?
#
loop_
_entity_poly.entity_id
_entity_poly.type
_entity_poly.pdbx_seq_one_letter_code
_entity_poly.pdbx_strand_id
1 'polypeptide(L)' 'MTYKEIVRKSKLAPRTVRYALKKLKENQLIIEKFNFRDARQIIYQNREQQQVPA' A
#
# COMPACT_ATOMS: atom_id res chain seq x y z
N MET A 1 2.64 0.24 -5.08
CA MET A 1 3.97 0.33 -4.44
C MET A 1 4.13 -0.79 -3.41
N THR A 2 5.31 -1.38 -3.23
CA THR A 2 5.50 -2.46 -2.24
C THR A 2 5.75 -1.89 -0.84
N TYR A 3 5.59 -2.72 0.19
CA TYR A 3 5.94 -2.32 1.57
C TYR A 3 7.36 -1.78 1.70
N LYS A 4 8.36 -2.46 1.10
CA LYS A 4 9.77 -2.05 1.13
C LYS A 4 9.98 -0.64 0.54
N GLU A 5 9.33 -0.38 -0.59
CA GLU A 5 9.40 0.92 -1.27
C GLU A 5 8.78 2.04 -0.41
N ILE A 6 7.67 1.77 0.28
CA ILE A 6 7.01 2.73 1.16
C ILE A 6 7.89 3.06 2.36
N VAL A 7 8.51 2.06 2.98
CA VAL A 7 9.48 2.27 4.07
C VAL A 7 10.64 3.14 3.61
N ARG A 8 11.23 2.83 2.45
CA ARG A 8 12.35 3.59 1.90
C ARG A 8 11.99 5.05 1.59
N LYS A 9 10.84 5.30 0.95
CA LYS A 9 10.41 6.65 0.56
C LYS A 9 9.93 7.51 1.72
N SER A 10 9.21 6.92 2.67
CA SER A 10 8.66 7.64 3.83
C SER A 10 9.71 7.98 4.88
N LYS A 11 10.87 7.30 4.87
CA LYS A 11 11.89 7.37 5.93
C LYS A 11 11.35 7.04 7.33
N LEU A 12 10.20 6.37 7.41
CA LEU A 12 9.59 5.92 8.65
C LEU A 12 10.08 4.53 9.02
N ALA A 13 10.05 4.24 10.33
CA ALA A 13 10.35 2.90 10.81
C ALA A 13 9.36 1.88 10.20
N PRO A 14 9.81 0.64 9.88
CA PRO A 14 8.96 -0.39 9.28
C PRO A 14 7.66 -0.63 10.08
N ARG A 15 7.75 -0.64 11.41
CA ARG A 15 6.59 -0.87 12.28
C ARG A 15 5.55 0.25 12.20
N THR A 16 6.00 1.50 12.03
CA THR A 16 5.13 2.66 11.79
C THR A 16 4.44 2.55 10.45
N VAL A 17 5.17 2.18 9.40
CA VAL A 17 4.59 1.98 8.06
C VAL A 17 3.54 0.86 8.08
N ARG A 18 3.80 -0.25 8.77
CA ARG A 18 2.83 -1.34 8.93
C ARG A 18 1.55 -0.86 9.62
N TYR A 19 1.69 -0.07 10.69
CA TYR A 19 0.55 0.49 11.39
C TYR A 19 -0.25 1.47 10.51
N ALA A 20 0.45 2.36 9.80
CA ALA A 20 -0.16 3.31 8.88
C ALA A 20 -0.93 2.59 7.75
N LEU A 21 -0.33 1.58 7.11
CA LEU A 21 -1.00 0.81 6.06
C LEU A 21 -2.23 0.06 6.58
N LYS A 22 -2.16 -0.50 7.79
CA LYS A 22 -3.34 -1.11 8.44
C LYS A 22 -4.46 -0.07 8.61
N LYS A 23 -4.14 1.11 9.14
CA LYS A 23 -5.11 2.20 9.34
C LYS A 23 -5.69 2.73 8.02
N LEU A 24 -4.85 2.91 7.00
CA LEU A 24 -5.28 3.33 5.67
C LEU A 24 -6.23 2.31 5.01
N LYS A 25 -5.98 1.01 5.21
CA LYS A 25 -6.85 -0.07 4.75
C LYS A 25 -8.18 -0.09 5.51
N GLU A 26 -8.15 0.04 6.83
CA GLU A 26 -9.36 0.16 7.68
C GLU A 26 -10.22 1.36 7.25
N ASN A 27 -9.59 2.50 6.98
CA ASN A 27 -10.24 3.71 6.49
C ASN A 27 -10.55 3.67 4.99
N GLN A 28 -10.39 2.52 4.33
CA GLN A 28 -10.79 2.34 2.94
C GLN A 28 -10.06 3.25 1.93
N LEU A 29 -8.91 3.81 2.29
CA LEU A 29 -8.11 4.72 1.45
C LEU A 29 -7.14 3.99 0.51
N ILE A 30 -6.77 2.77 0.85
CA ILE A 30 -5.87 1.94 0.04
C ILE A 30 -6.42 0.53 -0.16
N ILE A 31 -5.94 -0.12 -1.21
CA ILE A 31 -6.19 -1.52 -1.52
C ILE A 31 -4.88 -2.31 -1.61
N GLU A 32 -4.95 -3.58 -1.23
CA GLU A 32 -3.88 -4.55 -1.37
C GLU A 32 -4.13 -5.38 -2.62
N LYS A 33 -3.16 -5.41 -3.54
CA LYS A 33 -3.18 -6.22 -4.75
C LYS A 33 -2.08 -7.27 -4.69
N PHE A 34 -2.42 -8.45 -5.20
CA PHE A 34 -1.45 -9.51 -5.40
C PHE A 34 -0.42 -9.08 -6.46
N ASN A 35 0.86 -9.36 -6.19
CA ASN A 35 1.91 -9.13 -7.16
C ASN A 35 2.15 -10.41 -7.97
N PHE A 36 1.73 -10.40 -9.24
CA PHE A 36 1.95 -11.53 -10.14
C PHE A 36 3.43 -11.77 -10.49
N ARG A 37 4.33 -10.80 -10.24
CA ARG A 37 5.78 -10.95 -10.50
C ARG A 37 6.55 -11.56 -9.32
N ASP A 38 6.14 -11.26 -8.09
CA ASP A 38 6.72 -11.85 -6.87
C ASP A 38 5.62 -11.98 -5.80
N ALA A 39 5.11 -13.20 -5.62
CA ALA A 39 4.03 -13.52 -4.71
C ALA A 39 4.32 -13.18 -3.24
N ARG A 40 5.59 -13.01 -2.86
CA ARG A 40 6.00 -12.63 -1.49
C ARG A 40 5.74 -11.15 -1.21
N GLN A 41 5.46 -10.35 -2.23
CA GLN A 41 5.26 -8.92 -2.11
C GLN A 41 3.82 -8.53 -2.41
N ILE A 42 3.25 -7.69 -1.56
CA ILE A 42 1.94 -7.09 -1.79
C ILE A 42 2.12 -5.71 -2.42
N ILE A 43 1.29 -5.37 -3.39
CA ILE A 43 1.23 -4.04 -3.99
C ILE A 43 0.12 -3.25 -3.29
N TYR A 44 0.50 -2.14 -2.66
CA TYR A 44 -0.43 -1.15 -2.14
C TYR A 44 -0.76 -0.12 -3.21
N GLN A 45 -2.04 0.17 -3.40
CA GLN A 45 -2.53 1.19 -4.33
C GLN A 45 -3.56 2.08 -3.61
N ASN A 46 -3.60 3.37 -3.96
CA ASN A 46 -4.63 4.28 -3.46
C ASN A 46 -5.97 3.92 -4.13
N ARG A 47 -7.06 3.91 -3.35
CA ARG A 47 -8.40 3.62 -3.85
C ARG A 47 -8.91 4.69 -4.81
N GLU A 48 -8.53 5.95 -4.65
CA GLU A 48 -8.97 7.05 -5.51
C GLU A 48 -8.48 6.91 -6.96
N GLN A 49 -7.34 6.24 -7.18
CA GLN A 49 -6.81 5.96 -8.52
C GLN A 49 -7.61 4.89 -9.29
N GLN A 50 -8.73 4.40 -8.74
CA GLN A 50 -9.67 3.52 -9.45
C GLN A 50 -10.97 4.23 -9.86
N GLN A 51 -11.15 5.51 -9.52
CA GLN A 51 -12.23 6.32 -10.10
C GLN A 51 -11.75 6.83 -11.47
N VAL A 52 -11.87 5.98 -12.48
CA VAL A 52 -11.93 6.46 -13.87
C VAL A 52 -13.25 7.25 -14.01
N PRO A 53 -13.22 8.55 -14.37
CA PRO A 53 -14.43 9.21 -14.82
C PRO A 53 -14.92 8.49 -16.10
N ALA A 54 -16.23 8.25 -16.14
CA ALA A 54 -16.93 7.63 -17.27
C ALA A 54 -16.80 8.47 -18.55
#